data_AF-A0A1Q5TME7-F1
#
_entry.id   AF-A0A1Q5TME7-F1
#
_cell.length_a   1.000
_cell.length_b   1.000
_cell.length_c   1.000
_cell.angle_alpha   90.00
_cell.angle_beta   90.00
_cell.angle_gamma   90.00
#
_symmetry.space_group_name_H-M   'P 1'
#
loop_
_entity.id
_entity.type
_entity.pdbx_description
1 polymer ?
#
loop_
_entity_poly.entity_id
_entity_poly.type
_entity_poly.pdbx_seq_one_letter_code
_entity_poly.pdbx_strand_id
1 'polypeptide(L)'
;MGKRKMVKNTRIGIYRYRGGSGITTNVIRRLTVRWTASLSTPQMRDGELRAILDLKNQRDKIYQYQKRITVLTDRETEIAKECLARNDRRRALLALRRKKYQESLLSKTDSQLAQLEQLTGQVEFALVQKDVLFGLQQGTQVLQAINKEMGGIEAVDRLMEETAEARAYQEEVSQMLEGNLSTQDEEDVEDELEALQREIVGPVDLPTVPQALLPERSDEVVEEPAQEQARAKDKAKTRTPILAS
;
A
#
# COMPACT_ATOMS: atom_id res chain seq x y z
N MET A 1 39.50 -22.61 -41.25
CA MET A 1 38.08 -22.95 -40.94
C MET A 1 37.86 -22.90 -39.44
N GLY A 2 36.83 -22.21 -38.95
CA GLY A 2 36.43 -22.30 -37.54
C GLY A 2 35.74 -21.04 -36.99
N LYS A 3 34.62 -20.62 -37.60
CA LYS A 3 33.78 -19.53 -37.08
C LYS A 3 33.20 -19.91 -35.71
N ARG A 4 33.40 -19.09 -34.66
CA ARG A 4 32.55 -19.12 -33.46
C ARG A 4 31.81 -17.80 -33.33
N LYS A 5 30.48 -17.94 -33.28
CA LYS A 5 29.46 -16.89 -33.28
C LYS A 5 29.61 -15.95 -32.08
N MET A 6 29.39 -14.67 -32.33
CA MET A 6 29.09 -13.67 -31.32
C MET A 6 27.81 -14.06 -30.58
N VAL A 7 27.89 -14.15 -29.25
CA VAL A 7 26.72 -13.99 -28.37
C VAL A 7 26.97 -12.70 -27.60
N LYS A 8 26.19 -11.67 -27.91
CA LYS A 8 26.19 -10.41 -27.18
C LYS A 8 25.62 -10.69 -25.79
N ASN A 9 26.44 -10.59 -24.75
CA ASN A 9 25.94 -10.41 -23.41
C ASN A 9 26.62 -9.19 -22.79
N THR A 10 25.83 -8.13 -22.72
CA THR A 10 26.15 -6.79 -22.23
C THR A 10 26.46 -6.86 -20.74
N ARG A 11 27.67 -7.27 -20.39
CA ARG A 11 28.20 -7.09 -19.03
C ARG A 11 28.82 -5.70 -18.95
N ILE A 12 28.15 -4.85 -18.19
CA ILE A 12 28.62 -3.53 -17.74
C ILE A 12 30.06 -3.69 -17.24
N GLY A 13 30.98 -3.00 -17.91
CA GLY A 13 32.41 -3.07 -17.67
C GLY A 13 32.77 -2.43 -16.34
N ILE A 14 33.42 -3.21 -15.47
CA ILE A 14 34.12 -2.67 -14.30
C ILE A 14 35.56 -2.38 -14.75
N TYR A 15 35.88 -1.10 -14.93
CA TYR A 15 37.24 -0.64 -15.21
C TYR A 15 38.16 -1.03 -14.05
N ARG A 16 39.15 -1.88 -14.33
CA ARG A 16 40.18 -2.30 -13.36
C ARG A 16 41.38 -1.36 -13.52
N TYR A 17 41.45 -0.31 -12.71
CA TYR A 17 42.69 0.47 -12.56
C TYR A 17 43.72 -0.36 -11.80
N ARG A 18 44.90 -0.53 -12.41
CA ARG A 18 46.06 -1.25 -11.90
C ARG A 18 47.08 -0.21 -11.43
N GLY A 19 47.08 0.09 -10.14
CA GLY A 19 48.13 0.91 -9.52
C GLY A 19 47.71 1.47 -8.15
N GLY A 20 48.48 1.14 -7.10
CA GLY A 20 48.51 1.91 -5.85
C GLY A 20 47.74 1.35 -4.65
N SER A 21 48.49 0.96 -3.61
CA SER A 21 48.10 0.80 -2.19
C SER A 21 47.03 -0.24 -1.81
N GLY A 22 47.48 -1.37 -1.26
CA GLY A 22 46.67 -2.53 -0.87
C GLY A 22 46.00 -2.48 0.51
N ILE A 23 45.35 -1.38 0.92
CA ILE A 23 44.67 -1.31 2.24
C ILE A 23 43.19 -0.90 2.15
N THR A 24 42.73 -0.26 1.07
CA THR A 24 41.37 0.33 1.05
C THR A 24 40.29 -0.53 0.38
N THR A 25 40.66 -1.52 -0.42
CA THR A 25 39.69 -2.35 -1.17
C THR A 25 39.03 -3.46 -0.34
N ASN A 26 39.67 -3.91 0.75
CA ASN A 26 39.11 -4.98 1.60
C ASN A 26 38.03 -4.48 2.55
N VAL A 27 38.12 -3.23 3.04
CA VAL A 27 37.18 -2.68 4.03
C VAL A 27 35.81 -2.38 3.38
N ILE A 28 35.83 -1.78 2.18
CA ILE A 28 34.60 -1.43 1.44
C ILE A 28 33.85 -2.69 0.97
N ARG A 29 34.58 -3.74 0.59
CA ARG A 29 34.00 -5.04 0.21
C ARG A 29 33.44 -5.81 1.42
N ARG A 30 34.01 -5.63 2.62
CA ARG A 30 33.50 -6.23 3.87
C ARG A 30 32.25 -5.50 4.39
N LEU A 31 32.18 -4.19 4.20
CA LEU A 31 31.04 -3.36 4.60
C LEU A 31 29.79 -3.62 3.74
N THR A 32 29.95 -3.75 2.42
CA THR A 32 28.83 -4.07 1.51
C THR A 32 28.26 -5.47 1.75
N VAL A 33 29.10 -6.48 2.00
CA VAL A 33 28.63 -7.85 2.30
C VAL A 33 27.98 -7.95 3.68
N ARG A 34 28.45 -7.19 4.67
CA ARG A 34 27.88 -7.18 6.03
C ARG A 34 26.51 -6.48 6.08
N TRP A 35 26.29 -5.46 5.26
CA TRP A 35 25.03 -4.75 5.18
C TRP A 35 23.93 -5.60 4.49
N THR A 36 24.26 -6.34 3.42
CA THR A 36 23.30 -7.25 2.76
C THR A 36 23.03 -8.53 3.56
N ALA A 37 23.95 -8.97 4.43
CA ALA A 37 23.78 -10.16 5.26
C ALA A 37 22.89 -9.93 6.50
N SER A 38 22.66 -8.68 6.89
CA SER A 38 21.83 -8.33 8.07
C SER A 38 20.33 -8.26 7.77
N LEU A 39 19.93 -8.32 6.49
CA LEU A 39 18.54 -8.06 6.06
C LEU A 39 17.60 -9.27 6.17
N SER A 40 18.07 -10.43 6.61
CA SER A 40 17.16 -11.53 6.92
C SER A 40 17.83 -12.58 7.80
N THR A 41 17.52 -12.57 9.10
CA THR A 41 17.88 -13.65 10.01
C THR A 41 17.26 -14.96 9.49
N PRO A 42 18.06 -15.96 9.08
CA PRO A 42 17.55 -17.24 8.57
C PRO A 42 16.62 -17.91 9.60
N GLN A 43 16.99 -17.81 10.88
CA GLN A 43 16.30 -18.42 12.00
C GLN A 43 14.82 -18.03 12.14
N MET A 44 14.43 -16.79 11.78
CA MET A 44 13.02 -16.38 11.87
C MET A 44 12.19 -17.02 10.75
N ARG A 45 12.73 -17.07 9.53
CA ARG A 45 12.06 -17.70 8.38
C ARG A 45 11.92 -19.21 8.59
N ASP A 46 12.90 -19.84 9.24
CA ASP A 46 12.88 -21.27 9.51
C ASP A 46 11.73 -21.67 10.45
N GLY A 47 11.38 -20.82 11.43
CA GLY A 47 10.23 -21.04 12.31
C GLY A 47 8.88 -20.93 11.58
N GLU A 48 8.75 -19.95 10.70
CA GLU A 48 7.54 -19.68 9.91
C GLU A 48 7.28 -20.77 8.87
N LEU A 49 8.33 -21.17 8.15
CA LEU A 49 8.27 -22.27 7.18
C LEU A 49 7.94 -23.60 7.85
N ARG A 50 8.41 -23.82 9.09
CA ARG A 50 8.07 -25.01 9.88
C ARG A 50 6.59 -25.03 10.28
N ALA A 51 6.03 -23.90 10.72
CA ALA A 51 4.61 -23.81 11.03
C ALA A 51 3.73 -24.09 9.81
N ILE A 52 4.08 -23.53 8.64
CA ILE A 52 3.38 -23.81 7.38
C ILE A 52 3.49 -25.28 6.99
N LEU A 53 4.67 -25.87 7.16
CA LEU A 53 4.90 -27.30 6.88
C LEU A 53 4.03 -28.18 7.78
N ASP A 54 3.93 -27.85 9.07
CA ASP A 54 3.10 -28.61 10.02
C ASP A 54 1.62 -28.53 9.67
N LEU A 55 1.11 -27.36 9.25
CA LEU A 55 -0.27 -27.21 8.77
C LEU A 55 -0.53 -28.05 7.50
N LYS A 56 0.41 -28.04 6.55
CA LYS A 56 0.32 -28.86 5.33
C LYS A 56 0.34 -30.36 5.65
N ASN A 57 1.21 -30.79 6.57
CA ASN A 57 1.25 -32.17 7.04
C ASN A 57 -0.06 -32.59 7.71
N GLN A 58 -0.68 -31.71 8.50
CA GLN A 58 -1.99 -31.98 9.11
C GLN A 58 -3.08 -32.13 8.05
N ARG A 59 -3.14 -31.21 7.09
CA ARG A 59 -4.08 -31.27 5.97
C ARG A 59 -3.95 -32.60 5.20
N ASP A 60 -2.72 -33.02 4.90
CA ASP A 60 -2.48 -34.26 4.16
C ASP A 60 -2.90 -35.51 4.99
N LYS A 61 -2.71 -35.50 6.31
CA LYS A 61 -3.24 -36.55 7.21
C LYS A 61 -4.76 -36.60 7.21
N ILE A 62 -5.44 -35.45 7.20
CA ILE A 62 -6.90 -35.35 7.12
C ILE A 62 -7.40 -35.91 5.79
N TYR A 63 -6.75 -35.59 4.67
CA TYR A 63 -7.07 -36.20 3.37
C TYR A 63 -6.92 -37.72 3.37
N GLN A 64 -5.85 -38.25 3.98
CA GLN A 64 -5.69 -39.70 4.12
C GLN A 64 -6.81 -40.31 4.98
N TYR A 65 -7.24 -39.64 6.04
CA TYR A 65 -8.33 -40.09 6.88
C TYR A 65 -9.67 -40.09 6.15
N GLN A 66 -9.97 -39.03 5.38
CA GLN A 66 -11.16 -38.92 4.54
C GLN A 66 -11.24 -40.07 3.51
N LYS A 67 -10.13 -40.39 2.84
CA LYS A 67 -10.03 -41.55 1.93
C LYS A 67 -10.28 -42.89 2.63
N ARG A 68 -9.86 -43.04 3.89
CA ARG A 68 -10.14 -44.27 4.65
C ARG A 68 -11.62 -44.36 5.02
N ILE A 69 -12.25 -43.27 5.46
CA ILE A 69 -13.66 -43.29 5.84
C ILE A 69 -14.57 -43.51 4.62
N THR A 70 -14.26 -42.95 3.46
CA THR A 70 -15.03 -43.19 2.23
C THR A 70 -15.04 -44.67 1.86
N VAL A 71 -13.87 -45.33 1.84
CA VAL A 71 -13.77 -46.79 1.62
C VAL A 71 -14.55 -47.59 2.67
N LEU A 72 -14.53 -47.18 3.93
CA LEU A 72 -15.33 -47.84 4.98
C LEU A 72 -16.84 -47.66 4.78
N THR A 73 -17.25 -46.46 4.34
CA THR A 73 -18.64 -46.14 4.07
C THR A 73 -19.18 -46.99 2.93
N ASP A 74 -18.40 -47.15 1.85
CA ASP A 74 -18.74 -48.00 0.72
C ASP A 74 -18.92 -49.46 1.16
N ARG A 75 -17.99 -49.99 1.96
CA ARG A 75 -18.10 -51.34 2.55
C ARG A 75 -19.34 -51.52 3.40
N GLU A 76 -19.69 -50.55 4.26
CA GLU A 76 -20.93 -50.63 5.05
C GLU A 76 -22.18 -50.59 4.16
N THR A 77 -22.12 -49.93 2.99
CA THR A 77 -23.22 -49.99 2.01
C THR A 77 -23.36 -51.35 1.37
N GLU A 78 -22.25 -52.01 1.05
CA GLU A 78 -22.24 -53.38 0.51
C GLU A 78 -22.78 -54.37 1.54
N ILE A 79 -22.29 -54.31 2.78
CA ILE A 79 -22.77 -55.14 3.89
C ILE A 79 -24.27 -54.93 4.12
N ALA A 80 -24.76 -53.69 4.05
CA ALA A 80 -26.18 -53.40 4.16
C ALA A 80 -26.99 -54.06 3.03
N LYS A 81 -26.51 -54.00 1.78
CA LYS A 81 -27.15 -54.67 0.62
C LYS A 81 -27.17 -56.19 0.79
N GLU A 82 -26.06 -56.79 1.21
CA GLU A 82 -25.97 -58.23 1.46
C GLU A 82 -26.92 -58.68 2.58
N CYS A 83 -27.01 -57.93 3.68
CA CYS A 83 -27.93 -58.23 4.78
C CYS A 83 -29.40 -58.13 4.35
N LEU A 84 -29.74 -57.19 3.46
CA LEU A 84 -31.09 -57.09 2.88
C LEU A 84 -31.39 -58.28 1.96
N ALA A 85 -30.43 -58.73 1.15
CA ALA A 85 -30.59 -59.92 0.31
C ALA A 85 -30.83 -61.21 1.13
N ARG A 86 -30.28 -61.29 2.34
CA ARG A 86 -30.49 -62.40 3.30
C ARG A 86 -31.74 -62.23 4.18
N ASN A 87 -32.55 -61.18 3.97
CA ASN A 87 -33.70 -60.80 4.81
C ASN A 87 -33.37 -60.51 6.29
N ASP A 88 -32.10 -60.25 6.62
CA ASP A 88 -31.62 -59.95 7.98
C ASP A 88 -31.79 -58.47 8.34
N ARG A 89 -33.03 -58.05 8.59
CA ARG A 89 -33.38 -56.64 8.87
C ARG A 89 -32.63 -56.03 10.04
N ARG A 90 -32.37 -56.78 11.12
CA ARG A 90 -31.64 -56.28 12.30
C ARG A 90 -30.20 -55.92 11.99
N ARG A 91 -29.51 -56.73 11.18
CA ARG A 91 -28.10 -56.48 10.78
C ARG A 91 -28.01 -55.35 9.76
N ALA A 92 -28.95 -55.28 8.82
CA ALA A 92 -29.04 -54.18 7.86
C ALA A 92 -29.22 -52.82 8.58
N LEU A 93 -30.08 -52.73 9.60
CA LEU A 93 -30.26 -51.51 10.38
C LEU A 93 -28.99 -51.10 11.14
N LEU A 94 -28.21 -52.06 11.64
CA LEU A 94 -26.95 -51.77 12.32
C LEU A 94 -25.90 -51.21 11.35
N ALA A 95 -25.77 -51.81 10.16
CA ALA A 95 -24.87 -51.33 9.11
C ALA A 95 -25.23 -49.90 8.67
N LEU A 96 -26.52 -49.61 8.48
CA LEU A 96 -26.99 -48.26 8.15
C LEU A 96 -26.70 -47.23 9.26
N ARG A 97 -26.80 -47.61 10.54
CA ARG A 97 -26.41 -46.73 11.65
C ARG A 97 -24.91 -46.44 11.65
N ARG A 98 -24.07 -47.44 11.37
CA ARG A 98 -22.61 -47.26 11.23
C ARG A 98 -22.26 -46.36 10.06
N LYS A 99 -22.92 -46.56 8.90
CA LYS A 99 -22.79 -45.69 7.74
C LYS A 99 -23.11 -44.24 8.09
N LYS A 100 -24.24 -43.97 8.75
CA LYS A 100 -24.63 -42.61 9.15
C LYS A 100 -23.64 -41.97 10.13
N TYR A 101 -23.07 -42.77 11.03
CA TYR A 101 -22.00 -42.30 11.91
C TYR A 101 -20.74 -41.90 11.13
N GLN A 102 -20.32 -42.71 10.15
CA GLN A 102 -19.17 -42.42 9.28
C GLN A 102 -19.41 -41.18 8.41
N GLU A 103 -20.62 -40.99 7.87
CA GLU A 103 -21.01 -39.76 7.16
C GLU A 103 -20.91 -38.53 8.07
N SER A 104 -21.31 -38.65 9.34
CA SER A 104 -21.13 -37.55 10.31
C SER A 104 -19.66 -37.24 10.61
N LEU A 105 -18.79 -38.26 10.59
CA LEU A 105 -17.35 -38.07 10.73
C LEU A 105 -16.74 -37.41 9.48
N LEU A 106 -17.21 -37.77 8.28
CA LEU A 106 -16.80 -37.09 7.04
C LEU A 106 -17.16 -35.61 7.10
N SER A 107 -18.40 -35.28 7.46
CA SER A 107 -18.83 -33.87 7.60
C SER A 107 -17.97 -33.09 8.60
N LYS A 108 -17.61 -33.69 9.74
CA LYS A 108 -16.68 -33.07 10.70
C LYS A 108 -15.28 -32.89 10.09
N THR A 109 -14.79 -33.88 9.37
CA THR A 109 -13.48 -33.85 8.69
C THR A 109 -13.43 -32.74 7.65
N ASP A 110 -14.50 -32.56 6.87
CA ASP A 110 -14.62 -31.49 5.88
C ASP A 110 -14.62 -30.10 6.56
N SER A 111 -15.32 -29.97 7.70
CA SER A 111 -15.29 -28.72 8.47
C SER A 111 -13.91 -28.39 9.04
N GLN A 112 -13.16 -29.41 9.48
CA GLN A 112 -11.78 -29.25 9.94
C GLN A 112 -10.85 -28.85 8.80
N LEU A 113 -11.07 -29.39 7.59
CA LEU A 113 -10.30 -29.04 6.41
C LEU A 113 -10.51 -27.57 6.02
N ALA A 114 -11.75 -27.10 6.01
CA ALA A 114 -12.07 -25.69 5.78
C ALA A 114 -11.44 -24.77 6.84
N GLN A 115 -11.43 -25.19 8.11
CA GLN A 115 -10.74 -24.47 9.19
C GLN A 115 -9.23 -24.38 8.93
N LEU A 116 -8.58 -25.45 8.47
CA LEU A 116 -7.15 -25.42 8.14
C LEU A 116 -6.84 -24.51 6.95
N GLU A 117 -7.70 -24.47 5.94
CA GLU A 117 -7.56 -23.54 4.80
C GLU A 117 -7.66 -22.08 5.27
N GLN A 118 -8.64 -21.78 6.13
CA GLN A 118 -8.77 -20.46 6.74
C GLN A 118 -7.54 -20.09 7.57
N LEU A 119 -7.05 -21.00 8.42
CA LEU A 119 -5.85 -20.77 9.24
C LEU A 119 -4.60 -20.55 8.37
N THR A 120 -4.46 -21.29 7.27
CA THR A 120 -3.34 -21.11 6.34
C THR A 120 -3.38 -19.72 5.72
N GLY A 121 -4.54 -19.26 5.25
CA GLY A 121 -4.70 -17.89 4.73
C GLY A 121 -4.43 -16.81 5.78
N GLN A 122 -4.84 -17.02 7.03
CA GLN A 122 -4.52 -16.11 8.14
C GLN A 122 -3.02 -16.02 8.41
N VAL A 123 -2.30 -17.15 8.36
CA VAL A 123 -0.84 -17.18 8.54
C VAL A 123 -0.14 -16.47 7.39
N GLU A 124 -0.54 -16.73 6.14
CA GLU A 124 0.02 -16.05 4.97
C GLU A 124 -0.18 -14.53 5.06
N PHE A 125 -1.37 -14.09 5.49
CA PHE A 125 -1.64 -12.67 5.72
C PHE A 125 -0.79 -12.08 6.84
N ALA A 126 -0.61 -12.79 7.96
CA ALA A 126 0.23 -12.34 9.06
C ALA A 126 1.71 -12.21 8.65
N LEU A 127 2.20 -13.07 7.76
CA LEU A 127 3.55 -12.96 7.20
C LEU A 127 3.70 -11.69 6.34
N VAL A 128 2.73 -11.39 5.49
CA VAL A 128 2.72 -10.14 4.71
C VAL A 128 2.68 -8.92 5.63
N GLN A 129 1.84 -8.93 6.67
CA GLN A 129 1.77 -7.85 7.64
C GLN A 129 3.11 -7.61 8.33
N LYS A 130 3.81 -8.69 8.71
CA LYS A 130 5.15 -8.62 9.30
C LYS A 130 6.12 -7.93 8.34
N ASP A 131 6.13 -8.31 7.07
CA ASP A 131 7.02 -7.72 6.07
C ASP A 131 6.73 -6.23 5.85
N VAL A 132 5.46 -5.83 5.82
CA VAL A 132 5.04 -4.43 5.74
C VAL A 132 5.52 -3.64 6.97
N LEU A 133 5.33 -4.18 8.16
CA LEU A 133 5.80 -3.55 9.41
C LEU A 133 7.33 -3.39 9.41
N PHE A 134 8.06 -4.40 8.95
CA PHE A 134 9.53 -4.33 8.86
C PHE A 134 9.97 -3.28 7.83
N GLY A 135 9.28 -3.16 6.70
CA GLY A 135 9.50 -2.10 5.71
C GLY A 135 9.25 -0.70 6.28
N LEU A 136 8.16 -0.51 7.03
CA LEU A 136 7.85 0.76 7.72
C LEU A 136 8.90 1.09 8.78
N GLN A 137 9.38 0.10 9.52
CA GLN A 137 10.42 0.29 10.53
C GLN A 137 11.74 0.72 9.89
N GLN A 138 12.15 0.09 8.78
CA GLN A 138 13.32 0.51 8.02
C GLN A 138 13.15 1.92 7.43
N GLY A 139 11.99 2.22 6.85
CA GLY A 139 11.67 3.55 6.33
C GLY A 139 11.80 4.62 7.42
N THR A 140 11.24 4.35 8.60
CA THR A 140 11.35 5.23 9.77
C THR A 140 12.80 5.41 10.21
N GLN A 141 13.60 4.34 10.25
CA GLN A 141 15.02 4.44 10.59
C GLN A 141 15.82 5.28 9.59
N VAL A 142 15.55 5.13 8.29
CA VAL A 142 16.18 5.95 7.24
C VAL A 142 15.76 7.41 7.38
N LEU A 143 14.48 7.68 7.60
CA LEU A 143 13.98 9.04 7.87
C LEU A 143 14.64 9.65 9.12
N GLN A 144 14.81 8.87 10.19
CA GLN A 144 15.51 9.33 11.39
C GLN A 144 16.99 9.61 11.12
N ALA A 145 17.65 8.81 10.29
CA ALA A 145 19.04 9.06 9.89
C ALA A 145 19.15 10.34 9.05
N ILE A 146 18.28 10.53 8.06
CA ILE A 146 18.21 11.75 7.23
C ILE A 146 17.93 12.97 8.11
N ASN A 147 16.93 12.89 8.99
CA ASN A 147 16.60 13.99 9.89
C ASN A 147 17.78 14.32 10.81
N LYS A 148 18.55 13.33 11.26
CA LYS A 148 19.75 13.56 12.06
C LYS A 148 20.89 14.19 11.26
N GLU A 149 21.09 13.80 10.01
CA GLU A 149 22.09 14.38 9.11
C GLU A 149 21.73 15.81 8.67
N MET A 150 20.44 16.09 8.47
CA MET A 150 19.91 17.42 8.16
C MET A 150 19.89 18.36 9.39
N GLY A 151 20.43 17.92 10.53
CA GLY A 151 20.56 18.71 11.76
C GLY A 151 19.32 18.75 12.65
N GLY A 152 18.36 17.87 12.40
CA GLY A 152 17.19 17.66 13.25
C GLY A 152 16.31 18.91 13.40
N ILE A 153 15.69 19.04 14.57
CA ILE A 153 14.91 20.22 14.94
C ILE A 153 15.83 21.45 15.05
N GLU A 154 17.07 21.28 15.51
CA GLU A 154 18.03 22.38 15.73
C GLU A 154 18.48 23.09 14.46
N ALA A 155 18.50 22.41 13.30
CA ALA A 155 18.77 23.05 12.01
C ALA A 155 17.54 23.74 11.43
N VAL A 156 16.34 23.22 11.70
CA VAL A 156 15.08 23.89 11.33
C VAL A 156 14.91 25.17 12.17
N ASP A 157 15.20 25.09 13.47
CA ASP A 157 15.16 26.25 14.38
C ASP A 157 16.17 27.31 13.95
N ARG A 158 17.41 26.92 13.62
CA ARG A 158 18.42 27.85 13.06
C ARG A 158 18.00 28.47 11.74
N LEU A 159 17.43 27.70 10.80
CA LEU A 159 16.92 28.25 9.55
C LEU A 159 15.79 29.26 9.75
N MET A 160 14.89 29.01 10.71
CA MET A 160 13.82 29.94 11.07
C MET A 160 14.37 31.21 11.72
N GLU A 161 15.39 31.09 12.56
CA GLU A 161 16.08 32.22 13.19
C GLU A 161 16.82 33.07 12.14
N GLU A 162 17.58 32.44 11.25
CA GLU A 162 18.27 33.10 10.12
C GLU A 162 17.29 33.80 9.16
N THR A 163 16.11 33.21 8.89
CA THR A 163 15.08 33.87 8.06
C THR A 163 14.39 35.00 8.79
N ALA A 164 14.17 34.90 10.10
CA ALA A 164 13.61 35.98 10.90
C ALA A 164 14.59 37.18 10.97
N GLU A 165 15.88 36.91 11.16
CA GLU A 165 16.93 37.93 11.13
C GLU A 165 17.08 38.58 9.75
N ALA A 166 17.12 37.79 8.67
CA ALA A 166 17.19 38.32 7.31
C ALA A 166 15.97 39.19 6.96
N ARG A 167 14.78 38.81 7.44
CA ARG A 167 13.56 39.61 7.28
C ARG A 167 13.63 40.90 8.06
N ALA A 168 14.09 40.86 9.33
CA ALA A 168 14.26 42.07 10.13
C ALA A 168 15.27 43.03 9.49
N TYR A 169 16.37 42.52 8.95
CA TYR A 169 17.35 43.32 8.21
C TYR A 169 16.75 43.92 6.92
N GLN A 170 15.96 43.15 6.17
CA GLN A 170 15.23 43.69 5.02
C GLN A 170 14.27 44.79 5.43
N GLU A 171 13.53 44.62 6.53
CA GLU A 171 12.60 45.62 7.05
C GLU A 171 13.33 46.88 7.53
N GLU A 172 14.50 46.75 8.14
CA GLU A 172 15.38 47.86 8.53
C GLU A 172 15.90 48.59 7.28
N VAL A 173 16.35 47.87 6.26
CA VAL A 173 16.80 48.44 4.98
C VAL A 173 15.63 49.14 4.28
N SER A 174 14.44 48.56 4.26
CA SER A 174 13.23 49.18 3.72
C SER A 174 12.87 50.46 4.47
N GLN A 175 12.90 50.47 5.81
CA GLN A 175 12.67 51.68 6.60
C GLN A 175 13.74 52.75 6.38
N MET A 176 15.00 52.35 6.20
CA MET A 176 16.07 53.29 5.86
C MET A 176 15.91 53.89 4.47
N LEU A 177 15.39 53.12 3.51
CA LEU A 177 15.07 53.60 2.15
C LEU A 177 13.86 54.55 2.19
N GLU A 178 12.76 54.15 2.83
CA GLU A 178 11.55 54.98 3.03
C GLU A 178 11.87 56.28 3.78
N GLY A 179 12.79 56.26 4.75
CA GLY A 179 13.20 57.46 5.49
C GLY A 179 14.17 58.39 4.73
N ASN A 180 14.74 57.95 3.60
CA ASN A 180 15.73 58.72 2.82
C ASN A 180 15.17 59.22 1.48
N LEU A 181 14.13 58.59 0.93
CA LEU A 181 13.47 59.08 -0.28
C LEU A 181 12.69 60.38 0.00
N SER A 182 12.76 61.32 -0.94
CA SER A 182 11.86 62.47 -0.96
C SER A 182 10.52 62.07 -1.56
N THR A 183 9.43 62.78 -1.24
CA THR A 183 8.10 62.54 -1.84
C THR A 183 8.12 62.62 -3.37
N GLN A 184 9.06 63.38 -3.95
CA GLN A 184 9.22 63.46 -5.41
C GLN A 184 9.95 62.23 -5.99
N ASP A 185 10.89 61.66 -5.24
CA ASP A 185 11.57 60.41 -5.63
C ASP A 185 10.61 59.21 -5.53
N GLU A 186 9.67 59.24 -4.58
CA GLU A 186 8.60 58.23 -4.46
C GLU A 186 7.62 58.29 -5.64
N GLU A 187 7.23 59.49 -6.08
CA GLU A 187 6.38 59.69 -7.27
C GLU A 187 7.05 59.19 -8.56
N ASP A 188 8.34 59.49 -8.77
CA ASP A 188 9.10 59.00 -9.92
C ASP A 188 9.21 57.46 -9.96
N VAL A 189 9.37 56.82 -8.79
CA VAL A 189 9.41 55.34 -8.67
C VAL A 189 8.04 54.72 -8.93
N GLU A 190 6.95 55.34 -8.46
CA GLU A 190 5.58 54.88 -8.72
C GLU A 190 5.25 54.95 -10.23
N ASP A 191 5.68 56.01 -10.92
CA ASP A 191 5.54 56.18 -12.37
C ASP A 191 6.32 55.11 -13.17
N GLU A 192 7.57 54.80 -12.74
CA GLU A 192 8.37 53.72 -13.33
C GLU A 192 7.72 52.34 -13.09
N LEU A 193 7.18 52.09 -11.90
CA LEU A 193 6.44 50.87 -11.58
C LEU A 193 5.20 50.73 -12.47
N GLU A 194 4.45 51.82 -12.68
CA GLU A 194 3.28 51.84 -13.54
C GLU A 194 3.64 51.58 -15.02
N ALA A 195 4.78 52.11 -15.49
CA ALA A 195 5.30 51.83 -16.82
C ALA A 195 5.68 50.34 -17.00
N LEU A 196 6.38 49.74 -16.02
CA LEU A 196 6.71 48.32 -16.02
C LEU A 196 5.47 47.43 -15.90
N GLN A 197 4.48 47.83 -15.11
CA GLN A 197 3.22 47.13 -15.00
C GLN A 197 2.45 47.16 -16.32
N ARG A 198 2.43 48.29 -17.05
CA ARG A 198 1.87 48.39 -18.40
C ARG A 198 2.64 47.54 -19.42
N GLU A 199 3.95 47.37 -19.27
CA GLU A 199 4.78 46.51 -20.13
C GLU A 199 4.53 45.01 -19.88
N ILE A 200 4.45 44.59 -18.60
CA ILE A 200 4.23 43.19 -18.21
C ILE A 200 2.78 42.75 -18.46
N VAL A 201 1.81 43.60 -18.14
CA VAL A 201 0.39 43.30 -18.34
C VAL A 201 -0.01 43.50 -19.81
N GLY A 202 0.75 44.31 -20.58
CA GLY A 202 0.35 44.74 -21.91
C GLY A 202 -0.99 45.48 -21.89
N PRO A 203 -1.45 46.04 -23.02
CA PRO A 203 -2.84 46.46 -23.10
C PRO A 203 -3.69 45.22 -22.87
N VAL A 204 -4.46 45.20 -21.78
CA VAL A 204 -5.55 44.25 -21.63
C VAL A 204 -6.56 44.62 -22.73
N ASP A 205 -6.36 44.08 -23.93
CA ASP A 205 -7.45 43.84 -24.87
C ASP A 205 -8.35 42.82 -24.18
N LEU A 206 -9.25 43.31 -23.33
CA LEU A 206 -10.45 42.57 -22.98
C LEU A 206 -11.13 42.31 -24.33
N PRO A 207 -11.20 41.06 -24.84
CA PRO A 207 -11.88 40.81 -26.09
C PRO A 207 -13.33 41.27 -25.90
N THR A 208 -13.74 42.25 -26.69
CA THR A 208 -15.14 42.66 -26.76
C THR A 208 -15.91 41.42 -27.17
N VAL A 209 -16.69 40.87 -26.24
CA VAL A 209 -17.59 39.75 -26.49
C VAL A 209 -18.45 40.16 -27.70
N PRO A 210 -18.40 39.45 -28.83
CA PRO A 210 -19.29 39.74 -29.93
C PRO A 210 -20.72 39.64 -29.41
N GLN A 211 -21.43 40.77 -29.41
CA GLN A 211 -22.89 40.81 -29.26
C GLN A 211 -23.52 40.28 -30.55
N ALA A 212 -23.24 39.02 -30.85
CA ALA A 212 -23.96 38.27 -31.86
C ALA A 212 -25.28 37.81 -31.21
N LEU A 213 -26.38 38.33 -31.72
CA LEU A 213 -27.74 37.88 -31.44
C LEU A 213 -27.78 36.35 -31.46
N LEU A 214 -28.07 35.76 -30.31
CA LEU A 214 -28.27 34.33 -30.15
C LEU A 214 -29.47 33.90 -31.01
N PRO A 215 -29.33 32.92 -31.92
CA PRO A 215 -30.48 32.33 -32.58
C PRO A 215 -31.33 31.56 -31.55
N GLU A 216 -32.65 31.77 -31.60
CA GLU A 216 -33.63 31.01 -30.82
C GLU A 216 -33.41 29.51 -31.01
N ARG A 217 -32.96 28.84 -29.94
CA ARG A 217 -32.89 27.38 -29.90
C ARG A 217 -34.25 26.89 -29.40
N SER A 218 -35.05 26.44 -30.35
CA SER A 218 -36.25 25.65 -30.12
C SER A 218 -35.90 24.35 -29.38
N ASP A 219 -36.85 23.93 -28.56
CA ASP A 219 -36.77 22.90 -27.55
C ASP A 219 -36.29 21.53 -28.07
N GLU A 220 -35.25 20.98 -27.45
CA GLU A 220 -35.09 19.53 -27.34
C GLU A 220 -34.56 19.19 -25.94
N VAL A 221 -35.44 18.53 -25.18
CA VAL A 221 -35.27 18.07 -23.81
C VAL A 221 -34.19 16.98 -23.77
N VAL A 222 -33.12 17.20 -23.00
CA VAL A 222 -32.25 16.12 -22.52
C VAL A 222 -32.37 16.09 -21.00
N GLU A 223 -33.19 15.17 -20.50
CA GLU A 223 -33.25 14.83 -19.08
C GLU A 223 -32.03 13.99 -18.68
N GLU A 224 -31.26 14.48 -17.71
CA GLU A 224 -30.39 13.69 -16.84
C GLU A 224 -30.74 13.96 -15.36
N PRO A 225 -30.50 13.01 -14.43
CA PRO A 225 -31.47 12.67 -13.38
C PRO A 225 -31.37 13.54 -12.13
N ALA A 226 -32.47 14.23 -11.81
CA ALA A 226 -32.64 15.05 -10.61
C ALA A 226 -33.04 14.27 -9.33
N GLN A 227 -32.63 13.01 -9.17
CA GLN A 227 -33.04 12.19 -8.01
C GLN A 227 -32.06 12.15 -6.82
N GLU A 228 -30.83 12.65 -6.96
CA GLU A 228 -29.84 12.64 -5.86
C GLU A 228 -30.03 13.82 -4.88
N GLN A 229 -30.49 14.98 -5.36
CA GLN A 229 -30.49 16.22 -4.58
C GLN A 229 -31.69 16.40 -3.63
N ALA A 230 -32.78 15.65 -3.83
CA ALA A 230 -33.95 15.72 -2.96
C ALA A 230 -33.75 14.95 -1.63
N ARG A 231 -33.03 13.82 -1.65
CA ARG A 231 -32.81 12.99 -0.44
C ARG A 231 -31.85 13.62 0.58
N ALA A 232 -30.98 14.52 0.15
CA ALA A 232 -30.04 15.21 1.04
C ALA A 232 -30.71 16.32 1.88
N LYS A 233 -31.76 16.97 1.36
CA LYS A 233 -32.43 18.09 2.03
C LYS A 233 -33.41 17.64 3.13
N ASP A 234 -33.98 16.45 3.03
CA ASP A 234 -34.89 15.91 4.05
C ASP A 234 -34.17 15.41 5.32
N LYS A 235 -32.95 14.88 5.19
CA LYS A 235 -32.16 14.43 6.36
C LYS A 235 -31.61 15.57 7.21
N ALA A 236 -31.51 16.78 6.67
CA ALA A 236 -31.01 17.96 7.38
C ALA A 236 -32.08 18.67 8.24
N LYS A 237 -33.37 18.43 7.99
CA LYS A 237 -34.48 19.07 8.73
C LYS A 237 -34.94 18.34 10.00
N THR A 238 -34.47 17.11 10.26
CA THR A 238 -34.97 16.29 11.39
C THR A 238 -34.12 16.36 12.67
N ARG A 239 -33.14 17.26 12.77
CA ARG A 239 -32.35 17.45 14.00
C ARG A 239 -32.66 18.79 14.66
N THR A 240 -33.87 18.92 15.19
CA THR A 240 -34.15 19.93 16.22
C THR A 240 -33.60 19.47 17.59
N PRO A 241 -33.07 20.39 18.40
CA PRO A 241 -32.40 20.08 19.66
C PRO A 241 -33.42 19.86 20.77
N ILE A 242 -33.23 18.83 21.60
CA ILE A 242 -33.96 18.70 22.87
C ILE A 242 -33.24 19.60 23.87
N LEU A 243 -33.89 20.71 24.20
CA LEU A 243 -33.50 21.64 25.25
C LEU A 243 -33.90 21.07 26.62
N ALA A 244 -33.02 21.36 27.58
CA ALA A 244 -33.14 21.06 28.99
C ALA A 244 -34.43 21.58 29.64
N SER A 245 -34.93 20.80 30.59
CA SER A 245 -35.67 21.20 31.79
C SER A 245 -35.49 20.11 32.83
#